data_AF-A0A497JXN5-F1
#
_entry.id   AF-A0A497JXN5-F1
#
_cell.length_a   1.000
_cell.length_b   1.000
_cell.length_c   1.000
_cell.angle_alpha   90.00
_cell.angle_beta   90.00
_cell.angle_gamma   90.00
#
_symmetry.space_group_name_H-M   'P 1'
#
loop_
_entity.id
_entity.type
_entity.pdbx_description
1 polymer ?
#
loop_
_entity_poly.entity_id
_entity_poly.type
_entity_poly.pdbx_seq_one_letter_code
_entity_poly.pdbx_strand_id
1 'polypeptide(L)'
;MTFKPPKHLNEISYKIEPGVENTDPRLVYLNEYKITMNAIRAHVGGNVVNFPREAVTLGMRRILSARRIRLYRRNGGKWDWANMVLRIALFGKPGDDFPVAYIRKHRDYLIVADIDTASKPKYIL
;
A
#
# COMPACT_ATOMS: atom_id res chain seq x y z
N MET A 1 -7.17 31.99 9.46
CA MET A 1 -6.34 31.50 8.34
C MET A 1 -7.24 30.71 7.40
N THR A 2 -7.55 31.24 6.22
CA THR A 2 -8.41 30.58 5.24
C THR A 2 -7.55 29.68 4.36
N PHE A 3 -7.75 28.36 4.48
CA PHE A 3 -7.05 27.37 3.67
C PHE A 3 -7.52 27.47 2.21
N LYS A 4 -6.61 27.81 1.30
CA LYS A 4 -6.82 27.64 -0.14
C LYS A 4 -6.09 26.36 -0.57
N PRO A 5 -6.81 25.28 -0.90
CA PRO A 5 -6.16 24.08 -1.42
C PRO A 5 -5.37 24.42 -2.71
N PRO A 6 -4.16 23.87 -2.88
CA PRO A 6 -3.41 24.01 -4.12
C PRO A 6 -4.21 23.55 -5.34
N LYS A 7 -4.14 24.31 -6.44
CA LYS A 7 -4.93 24.08 -7.67
C LYS A 7 -4.71 22.73 -8.38
N HIS A 8 -3.67 21.96 -8.00
CA HIS A 8 -3.33 20.67 -8.61
C HIS A 8 -4.02 19.46 -7.96
N LEU A 9 -4.84 19.67 -6.91
CA LEU A 9 -5.50 18.57 -6.20
C LEU A 9 -6.66 17.94 -6.98
N ASN A 10 -7.14 18.56 -8.06
CA ASN A 10 -8.30 18.08 -8.81
C ASN A 10 -7.98 16.97 -9.85
N GLU A 11 -6.70 16.64 -10.08
CA GLU A 11 -6.30 15.69 -11.14
C GLU A 11 -5.47 14.49 -10.66
N ILE A 12 -5.14 14.39 -9.37
CA ILE A 12 -4.45 13.21 -8.81
C ILE A 12 -5.48 12.18 -8.35
N SER A 13 -6.51 11.99 -9.18
CA SER A 13 -7.43 10.87 -9.06
C SER A 13 -6.63 9.58 -9.17
N TYR A 14 -7.06 8.56 -8.44
CA TYR A 14 -6.42 7.25 -8.34
C TYR A 14 -6.01 6.67 -9.71
N LYS A 15 -4.79 6.98 -10.18
CA LYS A 15 -4.25 6.47 -11.44
C LYS A 15 -3.40 5.25 -11.11
N ILE A 16 -3.94 4.08 -11.42
CA ILE A 16 -3.18 2.83 -11.37
C ILE A 16 -2.09 2.96 -12.43
N GLU A 17 -0.82 2.91 -12.00
CA GLU A 17 0.30 2.88 -12.93
C GLU A 17 0.33 1.50 -13.59
N PRO A 18 0.20 1.38 -14.93
CA PRO A 18 0.28 0.08 -15.57
C PRO A 18 1.71 -0.48 -15.50
N GLY A 19 1.82 -1.81 -15.45
CA GLY A 19 3.10 -2.52 -15.51
C GLY A 19 3.94 -2.41 -14.25
N VAL A 20 3.33 -2.26 -13.06
CA VAL A 20 4.03 -2.14 -11.78
C VAL A 20 5.00 -3.30 -11.57
N GLU A 21 4.63 -4.50 -11.98
CA GLU A 21 5.47 -5.71 -11.88
C GLU A 21 6.89 -5.50 -12.42
N ASN A 22 7.04 -4.76 -13.52
CA ASN A 22 8.30 -4.60 -14.22
C ASN A 22 9.08 -3.34 -13.81
N THR A 23 8.64 -2.65 -12.76
CA THR A 23 9.25 -1.37 -12.37
C THR A 23 10.59 -1.50 -11.65
N ASP A 24 11.47 -0.53 -11.91
CA ASP A 24 12.71 -0.26 -11.17
C ASP A 24 12.47 0.71 -9.99
N PRO A 25 13.50 0.96 -9.15
CA PRO A 25 13.43 2.04 -8.17
C PRO A 25 13.08 3.37 -8.84
N ARG A 26 12.11 4.07 -8.28
CA ARG A 26 11.57 5.29 -8.89
C ARG A 26 10.98 6.24 -7.85
N LEU A 27 10.82 7.49 -8.27
CA LEU A 27 9.96 8.47 -7.59
C LEU A 27 8.50 8.16 -7.92
N VAL A 28 7.63 8.23 -6.92
CA VAL A 28 6.17 8.07 -7.08
C VAL A 28 5.44 9.22 -6.43
N TYR A 29 4.34 9.65 -7.03
CA TYR A 29 3.41 10.58 -6.41
C TYR A 29 2.48 9.85 -5.42
N LEU A 30 2.29 10.44 -4.25
CA LEU A 30 1.39 9.93 -3.23
C LEU A 30 -0.01 10.49 -3.48
N ASN A 31 -0.99 9.61 -3.67
CA ASN A 31 -2.39 10.00 -3.73
C ASN A 31 -2.92 10.41 -2.35
N GLU A 32 -4.10 11.03 -2.32
CA GLU A 32 -4.69 11.59 -1.10
C GLU A 32 -4.96 10.53 -0.02
N TYR A 33 -5.33 9.29 -0.40
CA TYR A 33 -5.53 8.20 0.54
C TYR A 33 -4.23 7.79 1.24
N LYS A 34 -3.12 7.69 0.48
CA LYS A 34 -1.79 7.39 1.02
C LYS A 34 -1.34 8.52 1.95
N ILE A 35 -1.54 9.77 1.56
CA ILE A 35 -1.17 10.94 2.38
C ILE A 35 -1.96 10.93 3.70
N THR A 36 -3.28 10.77 3.63
CA THR A 36 -4.17 10.77 4.80
C THR A 36 -3.78 9.66 5.78
N MET A 37 -3.63 8.43 5.30
CA MET A 37 -3.30 7.29 6.14
C MET A 37 -1.90 7.43 6.76
N ASN A 38 -0.90 7.86 6.00
CA ASN A 38 0.47 7.98 6.50
C ASN A 38 0.66 9.19 7.42
N ALA A 39 -0.06 10.30 7.23
CA ALA A 39 0.02 11.44 8.15
C ALA A 39 -0.45 11.09 9.58
N ILE A 40 -1.39 10.15 9.71
CA ILE A 40 -1.80 9.60 11.01
C ILE A 40 -0.73 8.63 11.54
N ARG A 41 -0.30 7.68 10.69
CA ARG A 41 0.63 6.60 11.10
C ARG A 41 2.06 7.04 11.36
N ALA A 42 2.50 8.16 10.78
CA ALA A 42 3.83 8.73 10.99
C ALA A 42 3.91 9.58 12.26
N HIS A 43 2.85 9.63 13.08
CA HIS A 43 2.78 10.42 14.32
C HIS A 43 2.97 11.93 14.11
N VAL A 44 2.62 12.45 12.94
CA VAL A 44 2.67 13.90 12.64
C VAL A 44 1.32 14.59 12.88
N GLY A 45 0.49 14.03 13.76
CA GLY A 45 -0.81 14.59 14.15
C GLY A 45 -1.82 14.74 13.00
N GLY A 46 -1.68 13.97 11.91
CA GLY A 46 -2.55 14.11 10.75
C GLY A 46 -2.28 15.38 9.92
N ASN A 47 -1.07 15.95 9.99
CA ASN A 47 -0.65 17.12 9.21
C ASN A 47 -0.53 16.80 7.69
N VAL A 48 -1.67 16.59 7.03
CA VAL A 48 -1.76 16.30 5.59
C VAL A 48 -1.34 17.48 4.71
N VAL A 49 -1.30 18.70 5.27
CA VAL A 49 -0.90 19.92 4.57
C VAL A 49 0.60 19.86 4.24
N ASN A 50 1.41 19.52 5.23
CA ASN A 50 2.87 19.48 5.11
C ASN A 50 3.45 18.08 4.86
N PHE A 51 2.60 17.06 4.74
CA PHE A 51 3.06 15.71 4.41
C PHE A 51 3.66 15.67 2.99
N PRO A 52 4.79 14.95 2.76
CA PRO A 52 5.40 14.85 1.43
C PRO A 52 4.42 14.39 0.35
N ARG A 53 4.55 14.95 -0.86
CA ARG A 53 3.71 14.60 -2.02
C ARG A 53 4.31 13.48 -2.87
N GLU A 54 5.57 13.18 -2.66
CA GLU A 54 6.32 12.18 -3.40
C GLU A 54 7.07 11.26 -2.44
N ALA A 55 7.40 10.07 -2.91
CA ALA A 55 8.26 9.13 -2.22
C ALA A 55 9.18 8.41 -3.20
N VAL A 56 10.36 8.01 -2.73
CA VAL A 56 11.22 7.08 -3.45
C VAL A 56 10.87 5.66 -3.01
N THR A 57 10.65 4.75 -3.95
CA THR A 57 10.33 3.35 -3.67
C THR A 57 11.22 2.42 -4.48
N LEU A 58 11.48 1.23 -3.95
CA LEU A 58 11.92 0.10 -4.78
C LEU A 58 10.80 -0.26 -5.75
N GLY A 59 11.19 -0.57 -6.99
CA GLY A 59 10.27 -1.13 -7.97
C GLY A 59 10.00 -2.60 -7.73
N MET A 60 8.84 -3.08 -8.21
CA MET A 60 8.39 -4.44 -7.96
C MET A 60 9.35 -5.48 -8.54
N ARG A 61 9.99 -5.18 -9.68
CA ARG A 61 10.96 -6.07 -10.31
C ARG A 61 12.15 -6.34 -9.39
N ARG A 62 12.59 -5.32 -8.64
CA ARG A 62 13.68 -5.45 -7.65
C ARG A 62 13.26 -6.24 -6.43
N ILE A 63 12.04 -6.00 -5.93
CA ILE A 63 11.46 -6.77 -4.81
C ILE A 63 11.37 -8.26 -5.19
N LEU A 64 10.86 -8.57 -6.38
CA LEU A 64 10.73 -9.94 -6.90
C LEU A 64 12.08 -10.59 -7.25
N SER A 65 13.14 -9.81 -7.43
CA SER A 65 14.50 -10.32 -7.65
C SER A 65 15.23 -10.66 -6.35
N ALA A 66 14.64 -10.40 -5.19
CA ALA A 66 15.24 -10.72 -3.90
C ALA A 66 15.48 -12.22 -3.75
N ARG A 67 16.45 -12.64 -2.94
CA ARG A 67 16.67 -14.07 -2.68
C ARG A 67 15.48 -14.71 -1.97
N ARG A 68 14.81 -13.95 -1.08
CA ARG A 68 13.70 -14.39 -0.22
C ARG A 68 12.77 -13.21 0.05
N ILE A 69 11.46 -13.46 0.07
CA ILE A 69 10.44 -12.47 0.44
C ILE A 69 9.71 -12.91 1.70
N ARG A 70 9.57 -12.02 2.68
CA ARG A 70 8.80 -12.27 3.92
C ARG A 70 7.81 -11.12 4.11
N LEU A 71 6.53 -11.39 3.84
CA LEU A 71 5.46 -10.41 3.96
C LEU A 71 4.80 -10.54 5.32
N TYR A 72 4.99 -9.54 6.18
CA TYR A 72 4.31 -9.46 7.48
C TYR A 72 3.05 -8.60 7.37
N ARG A 73 1.92 -9.14 7.84
CA ARG A 73 0.62 -8.46 7.82
C ARG A 73 0.08 -8.39 9.25
N ARG A 74 -0.16 -7.17 9.69
CA ARG A 74 -0.78 -6.88 11.00
C ARG A 74 -1.74 -5.72 10.87
N ASN A 75 -2.85 -5.78 11.57
CA ASN A 75 -3.74 -4.65 11.76
C ASN A 75 -3.08 -3.59 12.66
N GLY A 76 -2.37 -4.02 13.70
CA GLY A 76 -1.59 -3.13 14.55
C GLY A 76 -2.43 -2.09 15.31
N GLY A 77 -3.69 -2.42 15.60
CA GLY A 77 -4.65 -1.59 16.33
C GLY A 77 -6.04 -2.22 16.29
N LYS A 78 -7.05 -1.48 16.76
CA LYS A 78 -8.46 -1.91 16.83
C LYS A 78 -9.13 -2.12 15.46
N TRP A 79 -8.55 -1.58 14.39
CA TRP A 79 -9.16 -1.53 13.07
C TRP A 79 -8.68 -2.68 12.18
N ASP A 80 -9.58 -3.28 11.39
CA ASP A 80 -9.36 -4.45 10.53
C ASP A 80 -8.85 -4.12 9.11
N TRP A 81 -8.13 -3.00 8.98
CA TRP A 81 -7.75 -2.40 7.69
C TRP A 81 -6.88 -3.29 6.80
N ALA A 82 -6.12 -4.24 7.37
CA ALA A 82 -5.20 -5.09 6.60
C ALA A 82 -5.85 -6.40 6.10
N ASN A 83 -7.05 -6.73 6.56
CA ASN A 83 -7.72 -8.03 6.34
C ASN A 83 -8.00 -8.30 4.86
N MET A 84 -8.46 -7.29 4.12
CA MET A 84 -8.75 -7.41 2.69
C MET A 84 -7.48 -7.69 1.90
N VAL A 85 -6.43 -6.89 2.11
CA VAL A 85 -5.18 -7.01 1.35
C VAL A 85 -4.43 -8.32 1.69
N LEU A 86 -4.58 -8.88 2.90
CA LEU A 86 -4.11 -10.25 3.18
C LEU A 86 -4.78 -11.28 2.25
N ARG A 87 -6.11 -11.19 2.10
CA ARG A 87 -6.87 -12.10 1.22
C ARG A 87 -6.50 -11.93 -0.25
N ILE A 88 -6.24 -10.70 -0.69
CA ILE A 88 -5.75 -10.44 -2.05
C ILE A 88 -4.35 -11.04 -2.25
N ALA A 89 -3.46 -10.91 -1.27
CA ALA A 89 -2.12 -11.50 -1.35
C ALA A 89 -2.17 -13.04 -1.46
N LEU A 90 -3.12 -13.69 -0.79
CA LEU A 90 -3.31 -15.14 -0.82
C LEU A 90 -4.05 -15.61 -2.08
N PHE A 91 -5.19 -14.98 -2.39
CA PHE A 91 -6.20 -15.52 -3.31
C PHE A 91 -6.48 -14.62 -4.53
N GLY A 92 -6.06 -13.36 -4.52
CA GLY A 92 -6.33 -12.43 -5.62
C GLY A 92 -5.65 -12.84 -6.92
N LYS A 93 -6.05 -12.26 -8.06
CA LYS A 93 -5.27 -12.38 -9.30
C LYS A 93 -4.12 -11.36 -9.26
N PRO A 94 -2.87 -11.72 -9.61
CA PRO A 94 -1.79 -10.73 -9.73
C PRO A 94 -2.17 -9.65 -10.74
N GLY A 95 -1.97 -8.38 -10.35
CA GLY A 95 -2.34 -7.22 -11.16
C GLY A 95 -1.84 -5.91 -10.53
N ASP A 96 -1.85 -4.84 -11.31
CA ASP A 96 -1.30 -3.53 -10.93
C ASP A 96 -2.10 -2.85 -9.82
N ASP A 97 -3.40 -3.15 -9.68
CA ASP A 97 -4.27 -2.63 -8.62
C ASP A 97 -3.80 -3.04 -7.22
N PHE A 98 -3.33 -4.29 -7.12
CA PHE A 98 -2.86 -4.88 -5.88
C PHE A 98 -1.53 -5.60 -6.10
N PRO A 99 -0.41 -4.85 -6.20
CA PRO A 99 0.89 -5.42 -6.54
C PRO A 99 1.39 -6.47 -5.54
N VAL A 100 0.83 -6.48 -4.32
CA VAL A 100 1.11 -7.52 -3.33
C VAL A 100 0.80 -8.94 -3.85
N ALA A 101 -0.15 -9.09 -4.77
CA ALA A 101 -0.52 -10.38 -5.33
C ALA A 101 0.59 -10.98 -6.22
N TYR A 102 1.55 -10.18 -6.70
CA TYR A 102 2.72 -10.65 -7.47
C TYR A 102 3.72 -11.46 -6.63
N ILE A 103 3.71 -11.35 -5.29
CA ILE A 103 4.68 -12.08 -4.44
C ILE A 103 4.59 -13.60 -4.64
N ARG A 104 3.43 -14.13 -5.04
CA ARG A 104 3.22 -15.56 -5.29
C ARG A 104 3.95 -16.07 -6.54
N LYS A 105 4.45 -15.18 -7.40
CA LYS A 105 5.36 -15.53 -8.49
C LYS A 105 6.80 -15.80 -8.01
N HIS A 106 7.12 -15.39 -6.78
CA HIS A 106 8.45 -15.61 -6.22
C HIS A 106 8.61 -17.04 -5.73
N ARG A 107 9.77 -17.66 -5.94
CA ARG A 107 10.04 -19.06 -5.56
C ARG A 107 10.17 -19.31 -4.06
N ASP A 108 10.56 -18.29 -3.30
CA ASP A 108 10.77 -18.37 -1.84
C ASP A 108 10.09 -17.17 -1.15
N TYR A 109 8.78 -17.29 -0.92
CA TYR A 109 8.00 -16.31 -0.19
C TYR A 109 7.31 -16.94 1.02
N LEU A 110 7.11 -16.14 2.07
CA LEU A 110 6.27 -16.50 3.22
C LEU A 110 5.41 -15.29 3.57
N ILE A 111 4.13 -15.54 3.85
CA ILE A 111 3.22 -14.55 4.40
C ILE A 111 2.98 -14.91 5.86
N VAL A 112 3.25 -13.97 6.75
CA VAL A 112 3.02 -14.12 8.20
C VAL A 112 1.95 -13.10 8.59
N ALA A 113 0.90 -13.56 9.26
CA ALA A 113 -0.17 -12.70 9.75
C ALA A 113 -0.50 -13.01 11.20
N ASP A 114 -0.92 -11.98 11.95
CA ASP A 114 -1.53 -12.17 13.27
C ASP A 114 -2.98 -12.70 13.14
N ILE A 115 -3.52 -13.20 14.25
CA ILE A 115 -4.86 -13.78 14.30
C ILE A 115 -5.94 -12.77 13.92
N ASP A 116 -5.76 -11.49 14.30
CA ASP A 116 -6.72 -10.43 14.01
C ASP A 116 -6.79 -10.12 12.52
N THR A 117 -5.65 -10.11 11.83
CA THR A 117 -5.57 -9.86 10.38
C THR A 117 -6.10 -11.05 9.58
N ALA A 118 -5.85 -12.27 10.07
CA ALA A 118 -6.36 -13.50 9.47
C ALA A 118 -7.88 -13.64 9.65
N SER A 119 -8.42 -13.13 10.76
CA SER A 119 -9.84 -13.23 11.10
C SER A 119 -10.75 -12.60 10.04
N LYS A 120 -12.00 -13.09 9.99
CA LYS A 120 -13.05 -12.52 9.14
C LYS A 120 -13.34 -11.08 9.61
N PRO A 121 -13.48 -10.09 8.70
CA PRO A 121 -13.90 -8.74 9.10
C PRO A 121 -15.27 -8.77 9.77
N LYS A 122 -15.53 -7.79 10.64
CA LYS A 122 -16.78 -7.74 11.42
C LYS A 122 -18.02 -7.71 10.53
N TYR A 123 -17.91 -7.01 9.40
CA TYR A 123 -18.96 -6.90 8.39
C TYR A 123 -18.39 -7.37 7.04
N ILE A 124 -19.21 -8.10 6.27
CA ILE A 124 -18.93 -8.46 4.88
C ILE A 124 -19.86 -7.62 4.02
N LEU A 125 -19.29 -6.92 3.04
CA LEU A 125 -20.02 -6.17 2.03
C LEU A 125 -20.50 -7.08 0.90
#